data_AF-A0A352LN73-F1
#
_entry.id   AF-A0A352LN73-F1
#
_cell.length_a   1.000
_cell.length_b   1.000
_cell.length_c   1.000
_cell.angle_alpha   90.00
_cell.angle_beta   90.00
_cell.angle_gamma   90.00
#
_symmetry.space_group_name_H-M   'P 1'
#
loop_
_entity.id
_entity.type
_entity.pdbx_description
1 polymer ?
#
loop_
_entity_poly.entity_id
_entity_poly.type
_entity_poly.pdbx_seq_one_letter_code
_entity_poly.pdbx_strand_id
1 'polypeptide(L)'
;VAFVLYVPRKLVSFIDFVNGTIEGIKLMLPANLILILAWTLSGVCRDLLSTPQFVQHLVTTSGMSAMFLPVIIFGVAAFLSFSTGTAWGTFGILIPIVVPIIQALDPSLTVVVLSATLAGAVFGDHCSPISDTTILSSAGARCPHMEHVSTQIPYALVVAASAAVGYIVAGITSGSLLASLGASLITLVALICLLHFWHHGGVKAA
;
A
#
# COMPACT_ATOMS: atom_id res chain seq x y z
N VAL A 1 -23.38 1.71 -10.54
CA VAL A 1 -22.88 1.75 -11.94
C VAL A 1 -23.14 0.43 -12.67
N ALA A 2 -22.60 -0.71 -12.22
CA ALA A 2 -22.77 -2.01 -12.90
C ALA A 2 -24.24 -2.41 -13.16
N PHE A 3 -25.14 -2.20 -12.20
CA PHE A 3 -26.59 -2.44 -12.36
C PHE A 3 -27.18 -1.72 -13.57
N VAL A 4 -26.91 -0.42 -13.68
CA VAL A 4 -27.44 0.47 -14.73
C VAL A 4 -26.84 0.12 -16.10
N LEU A 5 -25.60 -0.38 -16.13
CA LEU A 5 -24.97 -0.79 -17.38
C LEU A 5 -25.45 -2.16 -17.86
N TYR A 6 -25.72 -3.12 -16.97
CA TYR A 6 -25.95 -4.51 -17.36
C TYR A 6 -27.45 -4.88 -17.45
N VAL A 7 -28.26 -4.43 -16.50
CA VAL A 7 -29.68 -4.85 -16.42
C VAL A 7 -30.55 -4.18 -17.49
N PRO A 8 -30.51 -2.85 -17.71
CA PRO A 8 -31.27 -2.20 -18.78
C PRO A 8 -30.86 -2.65 -20.19
N ARG A 9 -29.59 -3.00 -20.38
CA ARG A 9 -29.06 -3.53 -21.65
C ARG A 9 -29.38 -5.01 -21.86
N LYS A 10 -30.06 -5.65 -20.91
CA LYS A 10 -30.39 -7.09 -20.93
C LYS A 10 -29.17 -8.00 -21.10
N LEU A 11 -28.01 -7.56 -20.60
CA LEU A 11 -26.78 -8.36 -20.61
C LEU A 11 -26.78 -9.40 -19.49
N VAL A 12 -27.45 -9.09 -18.37
CA VAL A 12 -27.61 -9.96 -17.20
C VAL A 12 -29.04 -9.77 -16.67
N SER A 13 -29.70 -10.84 -16.24
CA SER A 13 -31.03 -10.73 -15.64
C SER A 13 -30.97 -10.03 -14.27
N PHE A 14 -32.09 -9.46 -13.82
CA PHE A 14 -32.14 -8.83 -12.49
C PHE A 14 -31.77 -9.82 -11.38
N ILE A 15 -32.26 -11.07 -11.48
CA ILE A 15 -32.02 -12.11 -10.50
C ILE A 15 -30.53 -12.49 -10.47
N ASP A 16 -29.92 -12.68 -11.65
CA ASP A 16 -28.50 -13.02 -11.75
C ASP A 16 -27.61 -11.88 -11.24
N PHE A 17 -28.00 -10.62 -11.48
CA PHE A 17 -27.29 -9.46 -10.94
C PHE A 17 -27.35 -9.43 -9.40
N VAL A 18 -28.52 -9.68 -8.81
CA VAL A 18 -28.67 -9.74 -7.35
C VAL A 18 -27.87 -10.90 -6.76
N ASN A 19 -27.93 -12.09 -7.37
CA ASN A 19 -27.14 -13.24 -6.95
C ASN A 19 -25.63 -12.97 -7.02
N GLY A 20 -25.16 -12.35 -8.11
CA GLY A 20 -23.75 -11.93 -8.24
C GLY A 20 -23.34 -10.89 -7.21
N THR A 21 -24.25 -9.99 -6.81
CA THR A 21 -24.00 -9.00 -5.75
C THR A 21 -23.85 -9.70 -4.40
N ILE A 22 -24.71 -10.66 -4.07
CA ILE A 22 -24.62 -11.45 -2.82
C ILE A 22 -23.29 -12.20 -2.78
N GLU A 23 -22.87 -12.80 -3.89
CA GLU A 23 -21.59 -13.50 -3.95
C GLU A 23 -20.40 -12.54 -3.76
N GLY A 24 -20.46 -11.36 -4.38
CA GLY A 24 -19.49 -10.29 -4.14
C GLY A 24 -19.41 -9.86 -2.67
N ILE A 25 -20.55 -9.77 -1.97
CA ILE A 25 -20.58 -9.48 -0.53
C ILE A 25 -19.87 -10.58 0.28
N LYS A 26 -20.12 -11.86 -0.05
CA LYS A 26 -19.46 -12.98 0.65
C LYS A 26 -17.94 -12.94 0.51
N LEU A 27 -17.43 -12.60 -0.68
CA LEU A 27 -15.99 -12.45 -0.93
C LEU A 27 -15.36 -11.32 -0.10
N MET A 28 -16.14 -10.32 0.28
CA MET A 28 -15.68 -9.19 1.11
C MET A 28 -15.83 -9.42 2.62
N LEU A 29 -16.49 -10.49 3.07
CA LEU A 29 -16.71 -10.74 4.50
C LEU A 29 -15.40 -10.86 5.31
N PRO A 30 -14.35 -11.58 4.86
CA PRO A 30 -13.10 -11.69 5.63
C PRO A 30 -12.44 -10.33 5.88
N ALA A 31 -12.40 -9.46 4.87
CA ALA A 31 -11.85 -8.12 5.00
C ALA A 31 -12.66 -7.25 5.98
N ASN A 32 -13.99 -7.33 5.92
CA ASN A 32 -14.87 -6.61 6.86
C ASN A 32 -14.69 -7.09 8.31
N LEU A 33 -14.50 -8.38 8.54
CA LEU A 33 -14.22 -8.91 9.87
C LEU A 33 -12.90 -8.38 10.43
N ILE A 34 -11.83 -8.36 9.62
CA ILE A 34 -10.54 -7.77 10.01
C ILE A 34 -10.72 -6.30 10.37
N LEU A 35 -11.47 -5.53 9.58
CA LEU A 35 -11.73 -4.11 9.85
C LEU A 35 -12.43 -3.89 11.20
N ILE A 36 -13.46 -4.68 11.52
CA ILE A 36 -14.17 -4.60 12.81
C ILE A 36 -13.23 -4.91 13.97
N LEU A 37 -12.44 -5.98 13.85
CA LEU A 37 -11.47 -6.38 14.88
C LEU A 37 -10.35 -5.35 15.03
N ALA A 38 -9.83 -4.81 13.93
CA ALA A 38 -8.79 -3.78 13.93
C ALA A 38 -9.31 -2.45 14.52
N TRP A 39 -10.57 -2.11 14.31
CA TRP A 39 -11.17 -0.94 14.96
C TRP A 39 -11.30 -1.14 16.47
N THR A 40 -11.65 -2.36 16.89
CA THR A 40 -11.63 -2.72 18.32
C THR A 40 -10.21 -2.64 18.90
N LEU A 41 -9.20 -3.17 18.19
CA LEU A 41 -7.80 -3.07 18.58
C LEU A 41 -7.32 -1.61 18.65
N SER A 42 -7.71 -0.77 17.70
CA SER A 42 -7.43 0.68 17.72
C SER A 42 -7.98 1.36 18.96
N GLY A 43 -9.22 1.04 19.34
CA GLY A 43 -9.82 1.50 20.59
C GLY A 43 -9.00 1.08 21.81
N VAL A 44 -8.57 -0.19 21.88
CA VAL A 44 -7.70 -0.69 22.95
C VAL A 44 -6.34 0.03 22.96
N CYS A 45 -5.71 0.19 21.81
CA CYS A 45 -4.43 0.89 21.68
C CYS A 45 -4.53 2.35 22.13
N ARG A 46 -5.61 3.05 21.77
CA ARG A 46 -5.84 4.46 22.10
C ARG A 46 -6.23 4.64 23.57
N ASP A 47 -7.24 3.90 24.02
CA ASP A 47 -7.93 4.18 25.27
C ASP A 47 -7.32 3.41 26.46
N LEU A 48 -6.84 2.18 26.25
CA LEU A 48 -6.25 1.36 27.32
C LEU A 48 -4.73 1.46 27.36
N LEU A 49 -4.06 1.39 26.20
CA LEU A 49 -2.59 1.39 26.14
C LEU A 49 -1.99 2.79 26.04
N SER A 50 -2.79 3.83 25.76
CA SER A 50 -2.28 5.19 25.49
C SER A 50 -1.14 5.19 24.46
N THR A 51 -1.28 4.36 23.42
CA THR A 51 -0.26 4.15 22.39
C THR A 51 0.16 5.46 21.70
N PRO A 52 -0.77 6.39 21.36
CA PRO A 52 -0.37 7.68 20.81
C PRO A 52 0.58 8.46 21.71
N GLN A 53 0.34 8.50 23.02
CA GLN A 53 1.17 9.19 24.00
C GLN A 53 2.52 8.48 24.19
N PHE A 54 2.52 7.14 24.20
CA PHE A 54 3.75 6.35 24.25
C PHE A 54 4.65 6.63 23.04
N VAL A 55 4.09 6.60 21.83
CA VAL A 55 4.85 6.87 20.60
C VAL A 55 5.30 8.33 20.56
N GLN A 56 4.44 9.28 20.97
CA GLN A 56 4.83 10.69 21.11
C GLN A 56 6.04 10.85 22.01
N HIS A 57 6.01 10.26 23.20
CA HIS A 57 7.13 10.30 24.13
C HIS A 57 8.40 9.66 23.53
N LEU A 58 8.27 8.49 22.88
CA LEU A 58 9.40 7.80 22.28
C LEU A 58 10.04 8.61 21.14
N VAL A 59 9.23 9.22 20.27
CA VAL A 59 9.69 10.10 19.17
C VAL A 59 10.39 11.33 19.74
N THR A 60 9.81 11.99 20.75
CA THR A 60 10.42 13.18 21.36
C THR A 60 11.72 12.86 22.12
N THR A 61 11.80 11.69 22.76
CA THR A 61 12.96 11.30 23.59
C THR A 61 14.09 10.68 22.78
N SER A 62 13.76 9.97 21.69
CA SER A 62 14.76 9.37 20.79
C SER A 62 15.42 10.40 19.85
N GLY A 63 14.86 11.62 19.77
CA GLY A 63 15.27 12.61 18.77
C GLY A 63 14.89 12.22 17.34
N MET A 64 14.13 11.13 17.16
CA MET A 64 13.60 10.74 15.85
C MET A 64 12.51 11.73 15.47
N SER A 65 12.71 12.49 14.40
CA SER A 65 11.70 13.43 13.92
C SER A 65 10.53 12.68 13.28
N ALA A 66 9.30 13.17 13.51
CA ALA A 66 8.07 12.67 12.89
C ALA A 66 8.14 12.62 11.35
N MET A 67 9.10 13.33 10.75
CA MET A 67 9.40 13.31 9.31
C MET A 67 9.70 11.91 8.73
N PHE A 68 10.22 10.96 9.52
CA PHE A 68 10.52 9.61 9.01
C PHE A 68 9.34 8.66 9.12
N LEU A 69 8.27 9.05 9.82
CA LEU A 69 7.12 8.17 10.05
C LEU A 69 6.47 7.70 8.74
N PRO A 70 6.25 8.54 7.71
CA PRO A 70 5.69 8.09 6.45
C PRO A 70 6.47 6.96 5.78
N VAL A 71 7.80 7.06 5.70
CA VAL A 71 8.63 6.03 5.04
C VAL A 71 8.69 4.73 5.85
N ILE A 72 8.70 4.83 7.18
CA ILE A 72 8.65 3.65 8.06
C ILE A 72 7.32 2.92 7.89
N ILE A 73 6.19 3.65 7.92
CA ILE A 73 4.86 3.07 7.73
C ILE A 73 4.70 2.47 6.34
N PHE A 74 5.24 3.12 5.30
CA PHE A 74 5.29 2.56 3.95
C PHE A 74 6.01 1.20 3.93
N GLY A 75 7.19 1.12 4.55
CA GLY A 75 7.97 -0.13 4.63
C GLY A 75 7.27 -1.24 5.42
N VAL A 76 6.65 -0.90 6.56
CA VAL A 76 5.88 -1.86 7.36
C VAL A 76 4.66 -2.36 6.59
N ALA A 77 3.92 -1.47 5.92
CA ALA A 77 2.76 -1.84 5.09
C ALA A 77 3.17 -2.70 3.90
N ALA A 78 4.28 -2.36 3.24
CA ALA A 78 4.87 -3.14 2.16
C ALA A 78 5.20 -4.57 2.61
N PHE A 79 5.91 -4.70 3.72
CA PHE A 79 6.29 -6.02 4.24
C PHE A 79 5.08 -6.84 4.68
N LEU A 80 4.17 -6.24 5.46
CA LEU A 80 2.97 -6.91 5.95
C LEU A 80 2.09 -7.40 4.80
N SER A 81 1.86 -6.55 3.79
CA SER A 81 1.04 -6.90 2.63
C SER A 81 1.72 -7.94 1.74
N PHE A 82 3.05 -7.86 1.55
CA PHE A 82 3.81 -8.87 0.84
C PHE A 82 3.70 -10.25 1.53
N SER A 83 3.80 -10.29 2.86
CA SER A 83 3.69 -11.53 3.64
C SER A 83 2.28 -12.09 3.75
N THR A 84 1.25 -11.24 3.65
CA THR A 84 -0.16 -11.66 3.80
C THR A 84 -0.88 -11.82 2.46
N GLY A 85 -0.34 -11.27 1.37
CA GLY A 85 -0.93 -11.33 0.04
C GLY A 85 -2.23 -10.53 -0.10
N THR A 86 -2.44 -9.49 0.71
CA THR A 86 -3.67 -8.68 0.66
C THR A 86 -3.46 -7.21 1.03
N ALA A 87 -3.76 -6.32 0.07
CA ALA A 87 -3.76 -4.88 0.32
C ALA A 87 -4.88 -4.48 1.30
N TRP A 88 -6.10 -4.99 1.11
CA TRP A 88 -7.26 -4.65 1.95
C TRP A 88 -7.11 -5.10 3.39
N GLY A 89 -6.58 -6.30 3.64
CA GLY A 89 -6.28 -6.76 5.00
C GLY A 89 -5.26 -5.86 5.68
N THR A 90 -4.22 -5.46 4.95
CA THR A 90 -3.18 -4.55 5.46
C THR A 90 -3.73 -3.15 5.74
N PHE A 91 -4.59 -2.59 4.88
CA PHE A 91 -5.28 -1.34 5.15
C PHE A 91 -6.10 -1.43 6.43
N GLY A 92 -6.85 -2.52 6.58
CA GLY A 92 -7.71 -2.73 7.72
C GLY A 92 -6.95 -2.82 9.03
N ILE A 93 -5.77 -3.43 9.04
CA ILE A 93 -4.90 -3.51 10.22
C ILE A 93 -4.24 -2.16 10.51
N LEU A 94 -3.60 -1.54 9.51
CA LEU A 94 -2.71 -0.40 9.76
C LEU A 94 -3.43 0.93 9.93
N ILE A 95 -4.47 1.23 9.14
CA ILE A 95 -5.15 2.54 9.20
C ILE A 95 -5.65 2.86 10.62
N PRO A 96 -6.36 1.95 11.31
CA PRO A 96 -6.84 2.22 12.66
C PRO A 96 -5.71 2.42 13.69
N ILE A 97 -4.50 1.91 13.43
CA ILE A 97 -3.34 2.04 14.32
C ILE A 97 -2.58 3.34 14.05
N VAL A 98 -2.30 3.63 12.77
CA VAL A 98 -1.42 4.75 12.40
C VAL A 98 -2.11 6.11 12.48
N VAL A 99 -3.43 6.17 12.23
CA VAL A 99 -4.18 7.44 12.24
C VAL A 99 -4.17 8.11 13.62
N PRO A 100 -4.50 7.43 14.74
CA PRO A 100 -4.42 8.04 16.07
C PRO A 100 -3.00 8.49 16.44
N ILE A 101 -1.98 7.74 16.01
CA ILE A 101 -0.57 8.04 16.29
C ILE A 101 -0.14 9.33 15.57
N ILE A 102 -0.40 9.44 14.27
CA ILE A 102 0.00 10.63 13.51
C ILE A 102 -0.81 11.87 13.90
N GLN A 103 -2.08 11.71 14.27
CA GLN A 103 -2.88 12.83 14.79
C GLN A 103 -2.35 13.38 16.12
N ALA A 104 -1.72 12.54 16.96
CA ALA A 104 -1.09 13.00 18.19
C ALA A 104 0.30 13.61 17.97
N LEU A 105 1.03 13.15 16.95
CA LEU A 105 2.40 13.59 16.64
C LEU A 105 2.45 14.85 15.76
N ASP A 106 1.87 14.76 14.57
CA ASP A 106 1.86 15.82 13.57
C ASP A 106 0.66 15.64 12.63
N PRO A 107 -0.47 16.33 12.90
CA PRO A 107 -1.66 16.25 12.08
C PRO A 107 -1.45 16.63 10.61
N SER A 108 -0.45 17.47 10.29
CA SER A 108 -0.18 17.90 8.92
C SER A 108 0.27 16.74 8.03
N LEU A 109 0.88 15.72 8.61
CA LEU A 109 1.36 14.52 7.91
C LEU A 109 0.30 13.41 7.81
N THR A 110 -0.90 13.60 8.33
CA THR A 110 -1.96 12.56 8.34
C THR A 110 -2.22 12.01 6.94
N VAL A 111 -2.39 12.89 5.95
CA VAL A 111 -2.64 12.49 4.56
C VAL A 111 -1.44 11.73 3.97
N VAL A 112 -0.23 12.15 4.31
CA VAL A 112 1.00 11.52 3.83
C VAL A 112 1.15 10.11 4.41
N VAL A 113 0.95 9.93 5.72
CA VAL A 113 1.04 8.63 6.39
C VAL A 113 -0.07 7.69 5.92
N LEU A 114 -1.28 8.20 5.71
CA LEU A 114 -2.36 7.40 5.14
C LEU A 114 -2.00 6.96 3.72
N SER A 115 -1.50 7.87 2.89
CA SER A 115 -1.05 7.57 1.53
C SER A 115 0.10 6.56 1.52
N ALA A 116 1.05 6.67 2.45
CA ALA A 116 2.15 5.73 2.64
C ALA A 116 1.66 4.33 3.02
N THR A 117 0.68 4.25 3.91
CA THR A 117 0.03 3.00 4.29
C THR A 117 -0.61 2.34 3.07
N LEU A 118 -1.37 3.12 2.29
CA LEU A 118 -2.04 2.62 1.08
C LEU A 118 -1.04 2.16 0.02
N ALA A 119 -0.03 2.98 -0.30
CA ALA A 119 0.96 2.66 -1.31
C ALA A 119 1.81 1.45 -0.94
N GLY A 120 2.23 1.34 0.33
CA GLY A 120 2.99 0.19 0.82
C GLY A 120 2.18 -1.09 0.70
N ALA A 121 0.91 -1.07 1.12
CA ALA A 121 0.06 -2.24 1.02
C ALA A 121 -0.24 -2.67 -0.42
N VAL A 122 -0.47 -1.72 -1.34
CA VAL A 122 -0.63 -2.05 -2.77
C VAL A 122 0.65 -2.63 -3.35
N PHE A 123 1.81 -2.05 -3.03
CA PHE A 123 3.09 -2.58 -3.47
C PHE A 123 3.30 -4.03 -3.00
N GLY A 124 3.09 -4.30 -1.71
CA GLY A 124 3.30 -5.64 -1.15
C GLY A 124 2.36 -6.68 -1.76
N ASP A 125 1.08 -6.34 -1.92
CA ASP A 125 0.07 -7.21 -2.53
C ASP A 125 0.45 -7.56 -3.99
N HIS A 126 0.83 -6.54 -4.76
CA HIS A 126 1.16 -6.68 -6.18
C HIS A 126 2.36 -7.57 -6.46
N CYS A 127 3.33 -7.66 -5.55
CA CYS A 127 4.51 -8.51 -5.74
C CYS A 127 4.50 -9.78 -4.89
N SER A 128 3.44 -10.01 -4.09
CA SER A 128 3.33 -11.18 -3.24
C SER A 128 3.04 -12.45 -4.08
N PRO A 129 3.81 -13.54 -3.90
CA PRO A 129 3.51 -14.84 -4.53
C PRO A 129 2.21 -15.49 -4.02
N ILE A 130 1.67 -15.04 -2.90
CA ILE A 130 0.46 -15.63 -2.30
C ILE A 130 -0.78 -14.75 -2.48
N SER A 131 -0.65 -13.61 -3.17
CA SER A 131 -1.78 -12.72 -3.42
C SER A 131 -2.75 -13.31 -4.44
N ASP A 132 -4.04 -13.23 -4.15
CA ASP A 132 -5.12 -13.61 -5.06
C ASP A 132 -5.02 -12.86 -6.39
N THR A 133 -4.62 -11.58 -6.36
CA THR A 133 -4.46 -10.75 -7.56
C THR A 133 -3.31 -11.24 -8.44
N THR A 134 -2.20 -11.62 -7.83
CA THR A 134 -1.02 -12.19 -8.50
C THR A 134 -1.33 -13.58 -9.09
N ILE A 135 -2.03 -14.42 -8.33
CA ILE A 135 -2.46 -15.75 -8.77
C ILE A 135 -3.41 -15.63 -9.97
N LEU A 136 -4.46 -14.82 -9.86
CA LEU A 136 -5.43 -14.60 -10.96
C LEU A 136 -4.77 -13.97 -12.19
N SER A 137 -3.82 -13.05 -12.01
CA SER A 137 -3.09 -12.42 -13.12
C SER A 137 -2.22 -13.42 -13.87
N SER A 138 -1.48 -14.27 -13.16
CA SER A 138 -0.66 -15.33 -13.77
C SER A 138 -1.51 -16.39 -14.50
N ALA A 139 -2.65 -16.79 -13.90
CA ALA A 139 -3.59 -17.71 -14.52
C ALA A 139 -4.24 -17.12 -15.78
N GLY A 140 -4.65 -15.85 -15.73
CA GLY A 140 -5.21 -15.13 -16.88
C GLY A 140 -4.21 -14.94 -18.03
N ALA A 141 -2.93 -14.73 -17.70
CA ALA A 141 -1.83 -14.62 -18.66
C ALA A 141 -1.32 -15.98 -19.18
N ARG A 142 -1.76 -17.10 -18.60
CA ARG A 142 -1.32 -18.47 -18.92
C ARG A 142 0.20 -18.65 -18.82
N CYS A 143 0.84 -18.00 -17.86
CA CYS A 143 2.27 -18.15 -17.60
C CYS A 143 2.52 -18.83 -16.24
N PRO A 144 3.71 -19.41 -16.03
CA PRO A 144 4.09 -19.96 -14.73
C PRO A 144 4.04 -18.88 -13.64
N HIS A 145 3.39 -19.19 -12.52
CA HIS A 145 3.15 -18.23 -11.44
C HIS A 145 4.43 -17.56 -10.92
N MET A 146 5.48 -18.33 -10.66
CA MET A 146 6.75 -17.80 -10.18
C MET A 146 7.50 -16.97 -11.23
N GLU A 147 7.30 -17.23 -12.52
CA GLU A 147 7.85 -16.36 -13.59
C GLU A 147 7.13 -15.02 -13.63
N HIS A 148 5.80 -15.00 -13.44
CA HIS A 148 5.04 -13.76 -13.30
C HIS A 148 5.54 -12.91 -12.13
N VAL A 149 5.70 -13.51 -10.95
CA VAL A 149 6.19 -12.81 -9.75
C VAL A 149 7.61 -12.27 -9.94
N SER A 150 8.52 -13.14 -10.39
CA SER A 150 9.94 -12.77 -10.52
C SER A 150 10.17 -11.69 -11.58
N THR A 151 9.37 -11.67 -12.64
CA THR A 151 9.45 -10.60 -13.66
C THR A 151 8.88 -9.28 -13.15
N GLN A 152 7.91 -9.28 -12.23
CA GLN A 152 7.32 -8.06 -11.68
C GLN A 152 8.16 -7.40 -10.56
N ILE A 153 8.81 -8.19 -9.69
CA ILE A 153 9.57 -7.68 -8.54
C ILE A 153 10.55 -6.56 -8.90
N PRO A 154 11.39 -6.68 -9.96
CA PRO A 154 12.33 -5.61 -10.32
C PRO A 154 11.64 -4.27 -10.61
N TYR A 155 10.52 -4.28 -11.34
CA TYR A 155 9.76 -3.06 -11.65
C TYR A 155 9.10 -2.50 -10.38
N ALA A 156 8.50 -3.37 -9.57
CA ALA A 156 7.85 -2.98 -8.32
C ALA A 156 8.86 -2.32 -7.36
N LEU A 157 10.08 -2.87 -7.25
CA LEU A 157 11.14 -2.33 -6.39
C LEU A 157 11.64 -0.95 -6.85
N VAL A 158 11.74 -0.72 -8.17
CA VAL A 158 12.10 0.60 -8.70
C VAL A 158 11.07 1.65 -8.29
N VAL A 159 9.78 1.32 -8.44
CA VAL A 159 8.69 2.22 -8.03
C VAL A 159 8.69 2.42 -6.51
N ALA A 160 8.84 1.33 -5.73
CA ALA A 160 8.89 1.41 -4.27
C ALA A 160 10.06 2.26 -3.75
N ALA A 161 11.23 2.15 -4.37
CA ALA A 161 12.39 2.98 -4.04
C ALA A 161 12.11 4.47 -4.32
N SER A 162 11.52 4.79 -5.48
CA SER A 162 11.15 6.17 -5.81
C SER A 162 10.07 6.74 -4.87
N ALA A 163 9.10 5.91 -4.47
CA ALA A 163 8.06 6.28 -3.51
C ALA A 163 8.64 6.51 -2.12
N ALA A 164 9.57 5.67 -1.66
CA ALA A 164 10.25 5.83 -0.38
C ALA A 164 10.98 7.18 -0.28
N VAL A 165 11.67 7.62 -1.35
CA VAL A 165 12.28 8.96 -1.39
C VAL A 165 11.21 10.05 -1.36
N GLY A 166 10.11 9.89 -2.10
CA GLY A 166 8.97 10.80 -2.05
C GLY A 166 8.42 10.97 -0.64
N TYR A 167 8.30 9.88 0.15
CA TYR A 167 7.82 9.91 1.53
C TYR A 167 8.81 10.56 2.50
N ILE A 168 10.11 10.38 2.30
CA ILE A 168 11.14 11.10 3.07
C ILE A 168 11.03 12.60 2.81
N VAL A 169 10.91 13.01 1.54
CA VAL A 169 10.76 14.42 1.17
C VAL A 169 9.44 15.00 1.67
N ALA A 170 8.34 14.23 1.61
CA ALA A 170 7.06 14.62 2.19
C ALA A 170 7.19 14.90 3.70
N GLY A 171 7.94 14.06 4.43
CA GLY A 171 8.23 14.26 5.84
C GLY A 171 9.07 15.51 6.12
N ILE A 172 10.11 15.78 5.33
CA ILE A 172 10.97 16.97 5.46
C ILE A 172 10.19 18.27 5.19
N THR A 173 9.26 18.21 4.23
CA THR A 173 8.55 19.40 3.71
C THR A 173 7.15 19.58 4.32
N SER A 174 6.89 18.95 5.47
CA SER A 174 5.59 19.03 6.17
C SER A 174 4.39 18.70 5.29
N GLY A 175 4.54 17.71 4.40
CA GLY A 175 3.47 17.22 3.53
C GLY A 175 3.28 17.99 2.23
N SER A 176 4.29 18.73 1.75
CA SER A 176 4.22 19.38 0.43
C SER A 176 4.06 18.35 -0.69
N LEU A 177 2.90 18.40 -1.35
CA LEU A 177 2.57 17.50 -2.47
C LEU A 177 3.52 17.69 -3.65
N LEU A 178 3.83 18.93 -4.02
CA LEU A 178 4.68 19.21 -5.17
C LEU A 178 6.13 18.76 -4.94
N ALA A 179 6.67 18.97 -3.74
CA ALA A 179 8.04 18.56 -3.42
C ALA A 179 8.17 17.03 -3.39
N SER A 180 7.23 16.35 -2.75
CA SER A 180 7.23 14.88 -2.65
C SER A 180 7.01 14.19 -4.00
N LEU A 181 6.07 14.68 -4.82
CA LEU A 181 5.86 14.19 -6.19
C LEU A 181 7.04 14.50 -7.10
N GLY A 182 7.62 15.71 -7.00
CA GLY A 182 8.81 16.06 -7.77
C GLY A 182 9.98 15.14 -7.45
N ALA A 183 10.24 14.89 -6.16
CA ALA A 183 11.31 14.00 -5.73
C ALA A 183 11.09 12.55 -6.18
N SER A 184 9.87 12.02 -6.08
CA SER A 184 9.56 10.66 -6.53
C SER A 184 9.70 10.52 -8.05
N LEU A 185 9.24 11.51 -8.83
CA LEU A 185 9.37 11.49 -10.29
C LEU A 185 10.84 11.57 -10.74
N ILE A 186 11.62 12.47 -10.14
CA ILE A 186 13.05 12.65 -10.46
C ILE A 186 13.81 11.36 -10.14
N THR A 187 13.57 10.77 -8.96
CA THR A 187 14.23 9.51 -8.58
C THR A 187 13.81 8.34 -9.46
N LEU A 188 12.53 8.26 -9.84
CA LEU A 188 12.05 7.25 -10.78
C LEU A 188 12.76 7.35 -12.13
N VAL A 189 12.82 8.54 -12.72
CA VAL A 189 13.51 8.77 -14.01
C VAL A 189 15.00 8.47 -13.88
N ALA A 190 15.64 8.90 -12.79
CA ALA A 190 17.05 8.63 -12.55
C ALA A 190 17.34 7.12 -12.45
N LEU A 191 16.52 6.36 -11.71
CA LEU A 191 16.65 4.90 -11.59
C LEU A 191 16.44 4.22 -12.94
N ILE A 192 15.45 4.62 -13.73
CA ILE A 192 15.22 4.08 -15.07
C ILE A 192 16.41 4.35 -15.99
N CYS A 193 16.92 5.59 -16.02
CA CYS A 193 18.09 5.93 -16.81
C CYS A 193 19.32 5.11 -16.38
N LEU A 194 19.58 4.99 -15.08
CA LEU A 194 20.69 4.20 -14.55
C LEU A 194 20.58 2.73 -14.98
N LEU A 195 19.41 2.11 -14.84
CA LEU A 195 19.17 0.73 -15.26
C LEU A 195 19.35 0.55 -16.77
N HIS A 196 18.85 1.49 -17.57
CA HIS A 196 19.03 1.48 -19.02
C HIS A 196 20.52 1.57 -19.43
N PHE A 197 21.28 2.48 -18.82
CA PHE A 197 22.72 2.60 -19.09
C PHE A 197 23.50 1.37 -18.61
N TRP A 198 23.15 0.79 -17.48
CA TRP A 198 23.81 -0.41 -16.95
C TRP A 198 23.59 -1.61 -17.88
N HIS A 199 22.39 -1.78 -18.42
CA HIS A 199 22.07 -2.83 -19.37
C HIS A 199 22.80 -2.65 -20.72
N HIS A 200 22.83 -1.43 -21.26
CA HIS A 200 23.57 -1.14 -22.50
C HIS A 200 25.10 -1.14 -22.35
N GLY A 201 25.63 -0.85 -21.15
CA GLY A 201 27.05 -0.94 -20.84
C GLY A 201 27.55 -2.39 -20.75
N GLY A 202 26.73 -3.31 -20.22
CA GLY A 202 27.06 -4.73 -20.13
C GLY A 202 27.13 -5.45 -21.48
N VAL A 203 26.31 -5.05 -22.46
CA VAL A 203 26.32 -5.62 -23.82
C VAL A 203 27.57 -5.22 -24.62
N LYS A 204 28.29 -4.17 -24.22
CA LYS A 204 29.56 -3.77 -24.86
C LYS A 204 30.80 -4.43 -24.24
N ALA A 205 30.65 -5.15 -23.13
CA ALA A 205 31.75 -5.76 -22.38
C ALA A 205 31.79 -7.31 -22.47
N ALA A 206 30.90 -7.92 -23.25
CA ALA A 206 30.89 -9.34 -23.58
C ALA A 206 31.06 -9.51 -25.10
#